data_AF-A0A139BN46-F1
#
_entry.id   AF-A0A139BN46-F1
#
_cell.length_a   1.000
_cell.length_b   1.000
_cell.length_c   1.000
_cell.angle_alpha   90.00
_cell.angle_beta   90.00
_cell.angle_gamma   90.00
#
_symmetry.space_group_name_H-M   'P 1'
#
loop_
_entity.id
_entity.type
_entity.pdbx_description
1 polymer ?
#
loop_
_entity_poly.entity_id
_entity_poly.type
_entity_poly.pdbx_seq_one_letter_code
_entity_poly.pdbx_strand_id
1 'polypeptide(L)' 'MNKETIKAFILWLENSSDSEIEARRQLILSKTKSVSRDGMSDVRLALRLIDEEVLARIELGKLA' A
#
# COMPACT_ATOMS: atom_id res chain seq x y z
N MET A 1 2.71 8.86 9.47
CA MET A 1 1.67 7.83 9.65
C MET A 1 1.79 7.38 11.07
N ASN A 2 0.69 7.47 11.82
CA ASN A 2 0.69 6.96 13.19
C ASN A 2 0.42 5.45 13.20
N LYS A 3 0.64 4.82 14.35
CA LYS A 3 0.48 3.37 14.55
C LYS A 3 -0.90 2.86 14.13
N GLU A 4 -1.96 3.58 14.48
CA GLU A 4 -3.33 3.17 14.17
C GLU A 4 -3.63 3.26 12.67
N THR A 5 -3.09 4.26 11.97
CA THR A 5 -3.16 4.35 10.51
C THR A 5 -2.47 3.17 9.83
N ILE A 6 -1.30 2.76 10.33
CA ILE A 6 -0.55 1.61 9.77
C ILE A 6 -1.36 0.32 9.96
N LYS A 7 -1.90 0.07 11.16
CA LYS A 7 -2.73 -1.11 11.42
C LYS A 7 -3.97 -1.16 10.53
N ALA A 8 -4.67 -0.04 10.38
CA ALA A 8 -5.83 0.05 9.51
C ALA A 8 -5.46 -0.19 8.04
N PHE A 9 -4.28 0.26 7.61
CA PHE A 9 -3.79 0.03 6.26
C PHE A 9 -3.43 -1.44 6.01
N ILE A 10 -2.78 -2.10 6.97
CA ILE A 10 -2.49 -3.54 6.90
C ILE A 10 -3.78 -4.35 6.87
N LEU A 11 -4.73 -4.05 7.75
CA LEU A 11 -6.04 -4.72 7.74
C LEU A 11 -6.77 -4.53 6.41
N TRP A 12 -6.66 -3.34 5.80
CA TRP A 12 -7.21 -3.11 4.47
C TRP A 12 -6.51 -3.98 3.42
N LEU A 13 -5.18 -4.06 3.41
CA LEU A 13 -4.42 -4.91 2.49
C LEU A 13 -4.85 -6.37 2.57
N GLU A 14 -4.97 -6.92 3.77
CA GLU A 14 -5.37 -8.32 4.00
C GLU A 14 -6.77 -8.66 3.44
N ASN A 15 -7.66 -7.66 3.34
CA ASN A 15 -9.04 -7.84 2.91
C ASN A 15 -9.32 -7.34 1.48
N SER A 16 -8.36 -6.68 0.84
CA SER A 16 -8.53 -6.12 -0.50
C SER A 16 -8.19 -7.13 -1.59
N SER A 17 -8.90 -7.02 -2.72
CA SER A 17 -8.56 -7.70 -3.97
C SER A 17 -7.33 -7.09 -4.65
N ASP A 18 -6.71 -7.83 -5.57
CA ASP A 18 -5.52 -7.36 -6.29
C ASP A 18 -5.78 -6.08 -7.09
N SER A 19 -6.98 -5.96 -7.67
CA SER A 19 -7.39 -4.76 -8.42
C SER A 19 -7.55 -3.53 -7.52
N GLU A 20 -8.04 -3.71 -6.29
CA GLU A 20 -8.14 -2.63 -5.29
C GLU A 20 -6.76 -2.19 -4.81
N ILE A 21 -5.84 -3.14 -4.59
CA ILE A 21 -4.45 -2.88 -4.23
C ILE A 21 -3.76 -2.08 -5.33
N GLU A 22 -3.90 -2.50 -6.59
CA GLU A 22 -3.29 -1.80 -7.72
C GLU A 22 -3.91 -0.41 -7.92
N ALA A 23 -5.23 -0.26 -7.83
CA ALA A 23 -5.89 1.03 -7.91
C ALA A 23 -5.41 1.99 -6.80
N ARG A 24 -5.21 1.48 -5.58
CA ARG A 24 -4.66 2.25 -4.46
C ARG A 24 -3.21 2.66 -4.71
N ARG A 25 -2.40 1.76 -5.26
CA ARG A 25 -1.01 2.03 -5.64
C ARG A 25 -0.93 3.17 -6.65
N GLN A 26 -1.74 3.13 -7.70
CA GLN A 26 -1.82 4.20 -8.71
C GLN A 26 -2.30 5.52 -8.11
N LEU A 27 -3.28 5.49 -7.20
CA LEU A 27 -3.74 6.67 -6.49
C LEU A 27 -2.62 7.31 -5.66
N ILE A 28 -1.83 6.51 -4.93
CA ILE A 28 -0.70 7.00 -4.14
C ILE A 28 0.35 7.62 -5.07
N LEU A 29 0.71 6.91 -6.15
CA LEU A 29 1.70 7.37 -7.13
C LEU A 29 1.29 8.68 -7.81
N SER A 30 0.02 8.84 -8.17
CA SER A 30 -0.49 10.07 -8.81
C SER A 30 -0.40 11.29 -7.88
N LYS A 31 -0.52 11.08 -6.57
CA LYS A 31 -0.50 12.15 -5.56
C LYS A 31 0.90 12.50 -5.07
N THR A 32 1.90 11.66 -5.33
CA THR A 32 3.29 11.82 -4.84
C THR A 32 3.87 13.21 -5.08
N LYS A 33 3.58 13.81 -6.24
CA LYS A 33 4.08 15.14 -6.62
C LYS A 33 3.51 16.29 -5.77
N SER A 34 2.40 16.05 -5.09
CA SER A 34 1.68 17.03 -4.28
C SER A 34 1.91 16.84 -2.78
N VAL A 35 2.70 15.85 -2.38
CA VAL A 35 2.98 15.53 -0.97
C VAL A 35 4.18 16.36 -0.49
N SER A 36 4.09 16.87 0.74
CA SER A 36 5.19 17.56 1.39
C SER A 36 6.39 16.62 1.61
N ARG A 37 7.58 17.20 1.82
CA ARG A 37 8.80 16.41 2.07
C ARG A 37 8.64 15.44 3.24
N ASP A 38 7.94 15.85 4.29
CA ASP A 38 7.71 15.05 5.49
C ASP A 38 6.69 13.93 5.22
N GLY A 39 5.62 14.23 4.46
CA GLY A 39 4.62 13.24 4.06
C GLY A 39 5.16 12.18 3.10
N MET A 40 6.29 12.45 2.43
CA MET A 40 6.90 11.49 1.52
C MET A 40 7.41 10.23 2.24
N SER A 41 7.75 10.34 3.53
CA SER A 41 8.12 9.18 4.36
C SER A 41 6.97 8.18 4.48
N ASP A 42 5.75 8.69 4.66
CA ASP A 42 4.51 7.90 4.74
C ASP A 42 4.13 7.29 3.40
N VAL A 43 4.28 8.05 2.32
CA VAL A 43 4.06 7.54 0.96
C VAL A 43 4.98 6.35 0.67
N ARG A 44 6.28 6.48 1.00
CA ARG A 44 7.24 5.38 0.85
C ARG A 44 6.92 4.19 1.74
N LEU A 45 6.37 4.42 2.93
CA LEU A 45 5.94 3.33 3.79
C LEU A 45 4.73 2.60 3.20
N ALA A 46 3.71 3.33 2.75
CA ALA A 46 2.51 2.74 2.16
C ALA A 46 2.83 1.94 0.89
N LEU A 47 3.69 2.45 0.01
CA LEU A 47 4.12 1.73 -1.19
C LEU A 47 4.88 0.45 -0.85
N ARG A 48 5.79 0.48 0.13
CA ARG A 48 6.48 -0.73 0.58
C ARG A 48 5.52 -1.77 1.14
N LEU A 49 4.55 -1.38 1.95
CA LEU A 49 3.55 -2.31 2.49
C LEU A 49 2.70 -2.95 1.37
N ILE A 50 2.37 -2.19 0.32
CA ILE A 50 1.71 -2.74 -0.87
C ILE A 50 2.61 -3.76 -1.57
N ASP A 51 3.87 -3.41 -1.83
CA ASP A 51 4.80 -4.30 -2.55
C ASP A 51 5.03 -5.62 -1.78
N GLU A 52 5.16 -5.56 -0.44
CA GLU A 52 5.27 -6.75 0.42
C GLU A 52 4.01 -7.62 0.38
N GLU A 53 2.81 -7.03 0.43
CA GLU A 53 1.56 -7.78 0.32
C GLU A 53 1.45 -8.48 -1.04
N VAL A 54 1.82 -7.80 -2.12
CA VAL A 54 1.81 -8.40 -3.47
C VAL A 54 2.80 -9.57 -3.53
N LEU A 55 4.01 -9.41 -3.01
CA LEU A 55 4.99 -10.50 -2.94
C LEU A 55 4.47 -11.70 -2.13
N ALA A 56 3.85 -11.44 -0.97
CA ALA A 56 3.27 -12.49 -0.14
C ALA A 56 2.15 -13.26 -0.88
N ARG A 57 1.33 -12.57 -1.67
CA ARG A 57 0.30 -13.22 -2.51
C ARG A 57 0.89 -14.08 -3.61
N ILE A 58 1.98 -13.64 -4.25
CA ILE A 58 2.71 -14.42 -5.25
C ILE A 58 3.22 -15.70 -4.61
N GLU A 59 3.90 -15.58 -3.47
CA GLU A 59 4.51 -16.71 -2.75
C GLU A 59 3.47 -17.74 -2.30
N LEU A 60 2.28 -17.28 -1.88
CA LEU A 60 1.17 -18.14 -1.48
C LEU A 60 0.37 -18.71 -2.65
N GLY A 61 0.73 -18.42 -3.91
CA GLY A 61 -0.01 -18.85 -5.10
C GLY A 61 -1.43 -18.28 -5.17
N LYS A 62 -1.66 -17.12 -4.55
CA LYS A 62 -2.97 -16.44 -4.49
C LYS A 62 -3.21 -15.48 -5.64
N LEU A 63 -2.18 -15.16 -6.43
CA LEU A 63 -2.32 -14.44 -7.69
C LEU A 63 -2.68 -15.44 -8.78
N ALA A 64 -3.93 -15.38 -9.25
CA ALA A 64 -4.49 -16.21 -10.31
C ALA A 64 -4.55 -15.45 -11.64
#